data_AF-E9DXG5-F1
#
_entry.id   AF-E9DXG5-F1
#
_cell.length_a   1.000
_cell.length_b   1.000
_cell.length_c   1.000
_cell.angle_alpha   90.00
_cell.angle_beta   90.00
_cell.angle_gamma   90.00
#
_symmetry.space_group_name_H-M   'P 1'
#
loop_
_entity.id
_entity.type
_entity.pdbx_description
1 polymer ?
#
loop_
_entity_poly.entity_id
_entity_poly.type
_entity_poly.pdbx_seq_one_letter_code
_entity_poly.pdbx_strand_id
1 'polypeptide(L)'
;MTEPRGTFHVHAEAATYNVTIADYLQNNPTIQNVCFSRAEHDFAGLMWEVPGGACESNKDKTILHSVEGEVWEETGLHVRRVRRLVDHQEFQDIAGTIKGRYIWRKLTFGVDVEEGYSLDGPQMRKAIDEAIRMDLKEHCDWGWATEENIERGE
;
A
#
# COMPACT_ATOMS: atom_id res chain seq x y z
N MET A 1 -8.26 -3.99 16.77
CA MET A 1 -7.41 -5.19 17.01
C MET A 1 -6.24 -4.76 17.90
N THR A 2 -5.24 -5.61 18.19
CA THR A 2 -3.98 -5.12 18.79
C THR A 2 -3.06 -4.61 17.69
N GLU A 3 -2.41 -3.47 17.93
CA GLU A 3 -1.40 -2.88 17.02
C GLU A 3 -0.27 -3.87 16.67
N PRO A 4 0.40 -3.70 15.51
CA PRO A 4 1.58 -4.46 15.13
C PRO A 4 2.64 -4.53 16.23
N ARG A 5 3.12 -5.75 16.52
CA ARG A 5 4.25 -6.02 17.43
C ARG A 5 5.43 -6.69 16.71
N GLY A 6 5.42 -6.64 15.38
CA GLY A 6 6.53 -7.11 14.55
C GLY A 6 7.78 -6.25 14.75
N THR A 7 8.93 -6.75 14.32
CA THR A 7 10.13 -5.90 14.23
C THR A 7 10.13 -5.26 12.85
N PHE A 8 9.45 -4.12 12.70
CA PHE A 8 9.36 -3.41 11.43
C PHE A 8 10.76 -3.07 10.89
N HIS A 9 11.10 -3.61 9.73
CA HIS A 9 12.40 -3.41 9.09
C HIS A 9 12.27 -2.58 7.80
N VAL A 10 13.31 -1.79 7.51
CA VAL A 10 13.44 -1.08 6.22
C VAL A 10 14.71 -1.59 5.52
N HIS A 11 14.57 -2.01 4.27
CA HIS A 11 15.72 -2.38 3.44
C HIS A 11 16.48 -1.15 2.93
N ALA A 12 17.77 -1.28 2.64
CA ALA A 12 18.63 -0.15 2.26
C ALA A 12 18.10 0.62 1.03
N GLU A 13 17.51 -0.08 0.06
CA GLU A 13 16.89 0.51 -1.15
C GLU A 13 15.63 1.34 -0.85
N ALA A 14 14.97 1.13 0.29
CA ALA A 14 13.83 1.91 0.75
C ALA A 14 14.21 2.98 1.80
N ALA A 15 15.45 3.00 2.28
CA ALA A 15 15.87 3.83 3.41
C ALA A 15 15.74 5.34 3.16
N THR A 16 15.82 5.80 1.90
CA THR A 16 15.56 7.20 1.50
C THR A 16 14.13 7.67 1.73
N TYR A 17 13.18 6.74 1.87
CA TYR A 17 11.77 7.01 2.18
C TYR A 17 11.46 6.87 3.68
N ASN A 18 12.41 6.41 4.49
CA ASN A 18 12.29 6.35 5.95
C ASN A 18 12.61 7.70 6.61
N VAL A 19 11.94 8.75 6.12
CA VAL A 19 12.06 10.15 6.55
C VAL A 19 10.67 10.68 6.90
N THR A 20 10.56 11.80 7.62
CA THR A 20 9.23 12.35 7.93
C THR A 20 8.54 12.83 6.65
N ILE A 21 7.22 12.95 6.66
CA ILE A 21 6.45 13.46 5.52
C ILE A 21 6.94 14.86 5.11
N ALA A 22 7.31 15.70 6.09
CA ALA A 22 7.87 17.04 5.84
C ALA A 22 9.24 16.99 5.14
N ASP A 23 10.14 16.10 5.57
CA ASP A 23 11.47 15.92 4.95
C ASP A 23 11.35 15.33 3.54
N TYR A 24 10.42 14.38 3.33
CA TYR A 24 10.22 13.76 2.02
C TYR A 24 9.80 14.77 0.94
N LEU A 25 8.81 15.61 1.28
CA LEU A 25 8.23 16.60 0.38
C LEU A 25 9.22 17.70 -0.04
N GLN A 26 10.28 17.94 0.75
CA GLN A 26 11.33 18.89 0.40
C GLN A 26 12.34 18.36 -0.64
N ASN A 27 12.47 17.03 -0.79
CA ASN A 27 13.68 16.43 -1.40
C ASN A 27 13.47 15.58 -2.67
N ASN A 28 12.23 15.20 -3.04
CA ASN A 28 11.99 14.18 -4.06
C ASN A 28 10.95 14.60 -5.12
N PRO A 29 11.21 14.44 -6.44
CA PRO A 29 10.20 14.75 -7.48
C PRO A 29 9.58 13.61 -8.34
N THR A 30 10.16 12.42 -8.67
CA THR A 30 9.59 11.51 -9.73
C THR A 30 9.90 9.95 -9.72
N ILE A 31 9.08 9.14 -10.47
CA ILE A 31 9.11 7.69 -11.02
C ILE A 31 8.53 6.50 -10.16
N GLN A 32 7.71 5.46 -10.59
CA GLN A 32 6.62 5.15 -11.61
C GLN A 32 5.82 3.78 -11.32
N ASN A 33 4.45 3.67 -11.38
CA ASN A 33 3.46 2.82 -10.57
C ASN A 33 2.85 1.41 -11.02
N VAL A 34 2.25 0.61 -10.07
CA VAL A 34 1.34 -0.63 -10.20
C VAL A 34 0.14 -0.71 -9.17
N CYS A 35 -0.92 -1.58 -9.34
CA CYS A 35 -2.28 -1.52 -8.68
C CYS A 35 -3.01 -2.88 -8.25
N PHE A 36 -4.10 -2.92 -7.41
CA PHE A 36 -4.67 -4.11 -6.63
C PHE A 36 -6.01 -4.03 -5.70
N SER A 37 -7.27 -3.85 -6.18
CA SER A 37 -8.66 -3.74 -5.51
C SER A 37 -9.28 -2.35 -5.06
N ARG A 38 -10.65 -2.19 -5.00
CA ARG A 38 -11.54 -1.11 -4.39
C ARG A 38 -13.07 -1.49 -4.39
N ALA A 39 -13.91 -1.11 -3.39
CA ALA A 39 -15.35 -1.47 -3.34
C ALA A 39 -16.36 -0.58 -4.11
N GLU A 40 -17.46 -1.18 -4.61
CA GLU A 40 -18.48 -0.59 -5.51
C GLU A 40 -19.04 0.80 -5.15
N HIS A 41 -19.20 1.13 -3.87
CA HIS A 41 -19.86 2.37 -3.42
C HIS A 41 -18.89 3.51 -3.05
N ASP A 42 -17.59 3.29 -3.21
CA ASP A 42 -16.53 4.27 -3.06
C ASP A 42 -16.36 5.12 -4.35
N PHE A 43 -15.60 6.23 -4.26
CA PHE A 43 -15.43 7.23 -5.31
C PHE A 43 -14.92 6.68 -6.66
N ALA A 44 -14.26 5.51 -6.65
CA ALA A 44 -13.87 4.77 -7.84
C ALA A 44 -14.08 3.25 -7.67
N GLY A 45 -15.26 2.86 -7.21
CA GLY A 45 -15.57 1.46 -6.90
C GLY A 45 -15.40 0.48 -8.05
N LEU A 46 -15.04 -0.77 -7.71
CA LEU A 46 -14.68 -1.88 -8.61
C LEU A 46 -13.38 -1.68 -9.42
N MET A 47 -12.63 -0.57 -9.25
CA MET A 47 -11.27 -0.45 -9.81
C MET A 47 -10.25 -1.20 -8.95
N TRP A 48 -9.27 -1.88 -9.56
CA TRP A 48 -8.24 -2.54 -8.77
C TRP A 48 -7.04 -1.61 -8.45
N GLU A 49 -6.80 -1.19 -7.19
CA GLU A 49 -5.71 -0.30 -6.69
C GLU A 49 -4.92 -0.84 -5.46
N VAL A 50 -3.58 -0.62 -5.42
CA VAL A 50 -2.69 -0.74 -4.23
C VAL A 50 -3.36 -0.48 -2.86
N PRO A 51 -3.49 -1.42 -1.88
CA PRO A 51 -3.72 -1.05 -0.48
C PRO A 51 -2.79 0.07 -0.03
N GLY A 52 -3.37 1.16 0.45
CA GLY A 52 -2.71 2.45 0.54
C GLY A 52 -3.64 3.63 0.24
N GLY A 53 -4.16 4.23 1.32
CA GLY A 53 -4.75 5.55 1.39
C GLY A 53 -3.73 6.71 1.39
N ALA A 54 -3.75 7.54 2.42
CA ALA A 54 -3.09 8.85 2.45
C ALA A 54 -2.40 9.12 3.79
N CYS A 55 -1.07 9.31 3.76
CA CYS A 55 -0.24 9.47 4.95
C CYS A 55 -0.72 10.62 5.88
N GLU A 56 -1.17 10.28 7.08
CA GLU A 56 -1.66 11.20 8.10
C GLU A 56 -0.52 11.66 9.01
N SER A 57 -0.10 12.93 8.94
CA SER A 57 1.01 13.47 9.75
C SER A 57 0.81 13.44 11.28
N ASN A 58 -0.41 13.13 11.74
CA ASN A 58 -0.79 12.90 13.13
C ASN A 58 -0.78 11.42 13.56
N LYS A 59 -0.70 10.47 12.62
CA LYS A 59 -0.52 9.03 12.86
C LYS A 59 0.90 8.58 12.49
N ASP A 60 1.33 8.96 11.29
CA ASP A 60 2.49 8.40 10.59
C ASP A 60 3.80 9.12 10.93
N LYS A 61 4.76 8.34 11.44
CA LYS A 61 6.11 8.84 11.78
C LYS A 61 6.95 9.07 10.51
N THR A 62 6.78 8.20 9.51
CA THR A 62 7.40 8.27 8.18
C THR A 62 6.43 7.69 7.15
N ILE A 63 6.65 7.94 5.85
CA ILE A 63 5.83 7.35 4.77
C ILE A 63 5.80 5.82 4.85
N LEU A 64 6.88 5.20 5.34
CA LEU A 64 6.95 3.75 5.49
C LEU A 64 6.10 3.20 6.65
N HIS A 65 5.73 4.04 7.64
CA HIS A 65 4.75 3.67 8.66
C HIS A 65 3.32 3.75 8.11
N SER A 66 3.03 4.67 7.19
CA SER A 66 1.76 4.66 6.46
C SER A 66 1.61 3.35 5.67
N VAL A 67 2.67 2.89 4.99
CA VAL A 67 2.67 1.56 4.31
C VAL A 67 2.43 0.40 5.28
N GLU A 68 2.93 0.46 6.53
CA GLU A 68 2.62 -0.54 7.56
C GLU A 68 1.15 -0.46 8.02
N GLY A 69 0.64 0.76 8.24
CA GLY A 69 -0.72 1.02 8.69
C GLY A 69 -1.77 0.61 7.66
N GLU A 70 -1.69 1.12 6.43
CA GLU A 70 -2.68 0.89 5.37
C GLU A 70 -2.78 -0.60 5.00
N VAL A 71 -1.64 -1.31 4.89
CA VAL A 71 -1.65 -2.78 4.68
C VAL A 71 -2.35 -3.51 5.83
N TRP A 72 -2.15 -3.08 7.08
CA TRP A 72 -2.78 -3.69 8.25
C TRP A 72 -4.27 -3.33 8.38
N GLU A 73 -4.67 -2.08 8.12
CA GLU A 73 -6.05 -1.61 8.20
C GLU A 73 -6.91 -2.25 7.09
N GLU A 74 -6.40 -2.38 5.86
CA GLU A 74 -7.15 -2.94 4.73
C GLU A 74 -7.11 -4.47 4.63
N THR A 75 -6.00 -5.12 5.01
CA THR A 75 -5.79 -6.56 4.79
C THR A 75 -5.60 -7.40 6.07
N GLY A 76 -5.32 -6.76 7.22
CA GLY A 76 -5.00 -7.45 8.47
C GLY A 76 -3.63 -8.13 8.54
N LEU A 77 -2.82 -8.05 7.47
CA LEU A 77 -1.46 -8.60 7.40
C LEU A 77 -0.45 -7.68 8.11
N HIS A 78 0.67 -8.23 8.59
CA HIS A 78 1.70 -7.46 9.29
C HIS A 78 2.93 -7.26 8.39
N VAL A 79 3.25 -6.00 8.05
CA VAL A 79 4.44 -5.67 7.26
C VAL A 79 5.72 -5.99 8.05
N ARG A 80 6.38 -7.06 7.66
CA ARG A 80 7.69 -7.45 8.19
C ARG A 80 8.78 -6.49 7.73
N ARG A 81 8.78 -6.14 6.43
CA ARG A 81 9.83 -5.31 5.84
C ARG A 81 9.42 -4.61 4.56
N VAL A 82 9.71 -3.32 4.46
CA VAL A 82 9.68 -2.61 3.17
C VAL A 82 10.96 -2.93 2.35
N ARG A 83 10.79 -3.46 1.13
CA ARG A 83 11.87 -3.90 0.22
C ARG A 83 12.50 -2.75 -0.57
N ARG A 84 11.66 -2.05 -1.34
CA ARG A 84 12.03 -1.01 -2.30
C ARG A 84 10.78 -0.26 -2.74
N LEU A 85 10.96 0.96 -3.24
CA LEU A 85 9.95 1.60 -4.08
C LEU A 85 9.72 0.73 -5.33
N VAL A 86 8.46 0.55 -5.70
CA VAL A 86 8.07 -0.04 -6.99
C VAL A 86 7.65 1.06 -7.98
N ASP A 87 7.40 2.27 -7.47
CA ASP A 87 6.21 3.03 -7.83
C ASP A 87 6.23 4.51 -7.39
N HIS A 88 5.85 5.41 -8.31
CA HIS A 88 5.19 6.68 -8.01
C HIS A 88 4.06 6.90 -9.02
N GLN A 89 3.07 7.70 -8.67
CA GLN A 89 2.29 8.46 -9.67
C GLN A 89 1.98 9.85 -9.13
N GLU A 90 2.17 10.87 -9.97
CA GLU A 90 1.64 12.21 -9.71
C GLU A 90 0.37 12.46 -10.54
N PHE A 91 -0.70 12.86 -9.88
CA PHE A 91 -1.96 13.23 -10.53
C PHE A 91 -2.59 14.45 -9.85
N GLN A 92 -3.26 15.29 -10.62
CA GLN A 92 -4.00 16.42 -10.06
C GLN A 92 -5.27 15.94 -9.36
N ASP A 93 -5.68 16.66 -8.32
CA ASP A 93 -6.91 16.38 -7.59
C ASP A 93 -8.15 16.54 -8.50
N ILE A 94 -8.71 15.42 -8.94
CA ILE A 94 -9.94 15.37 -9.75
C ILE A 94 -11.21 15.38 -8.89
N ALA A 95 -11.06 15.15 -7.58
CA ALA A 95 -12.10 15.20 -6.57
C ALA A 95 -12.23 16.62 -5.97
N GLY A 96 -13.12 16.76 -4.98
CA GLY A 96 -13.29 18.00 -4.22
C GLY A 96 -13.94 19.17 -4.97
N THR A 97 -14.17 20.26 -4.24
CA THR A 97 -14.90 21.45 -4.73
C THR A 97 -14.07 22.33 -5.68
N ILE A 98 -12.74 22.18 -5.68
CA ILE A 98 -11.80 22.94 -6.52
C ILE A 98 -10.82 21.94 -7.13
N LYS A 99 -11.11 21.51 -8.37
CA LYS A 99 -10.24 20.58 -9.11
C LYS A 99 -8.86 21.18 -9.33
N GLY A 100 -7.82 20.35 -9.26
CA GLY A 100 -6.42 20.76 -9.38
C GLY A 100 -5.89 21.57 -8.19
N ARG A 101 -6.59 21.62 -7.06
CA ARG A 101 -6.12 22.29 -5.83
C ARG A 101 -4.87 21.62 -5.24
N TYR A 102 -4.75 20.30 -5.39
CA TYR A 102 -3.62 19.51 -4.94
C TYR A 102 -3.03 18.70 -6.09
N ILE A 103 -1.76 18.34 -5.96
CA ILE A 103 -1.13 17.25 -6.71
C ILE A 103 -0.98 16.11 -5.71
N TRP A 104 -1.68 15.01 -5.96
CA TRP A 104 -1.49 13.76 -5.23
C TRP A 104 -0.25 13.06 -5.75
N ARG A 105 0.50 12.42 -4.84
CA ARG A 105 1.67 11.60 -5.16
C ARG A 105 1.49 10.22 -4.52
N LYS A 106 0.96 9.25 -5.26
CA LYS A 106 0.91 7.84 -4.83
C LYS A 106 2.33 7.26 -4.89
N LEU A 107 2.66 6.37 -3.95
CA LEU A 107 3.94 5.68 -3.82
C LEU A 107 3.67 4.25 -3.32
N THR A 108 3.86 3.25 -4.16
CA THR A 108 3.77 1.83 -3.77
C THR A 108 5.14 1.24 -3.45
N PHE A 109 5.17 0.32 -2.48
CA PHE A 109 6.38 -0.38 -2.07
C PHE A 109 6.17 -1.88 -2.11
N GLY A 110 7.20 -2.62 -2.53
CA GLY A 110 7.22 -4.07 -2.31
C GLY A 110 7.45 -4.34 -0.84
N VAL A 111 6.66 -5.23 -0.22
CA VAL A 111 6.77 -5.59 1.19
C VAL A 111 6.96 -7.09 1.39
N ASP A 112 7.72 -7.47 2.42
CA ASP A 112 7.59 -8.77 3.08
C ASP A 112 6.50 -8.65 4.15
N VAL A 113 5.62 -9.64 4.27
CA VAL A 113 4.69 -9.80 5.40
C VAL A 113 5.13 -10.95 6.32
N GLU A 114 4.77 -10.91 7.60
CA GLU A 114 5.17 -11.95 8.57
C GLU A 114 4.42 -13.28 8.32
N GLU A 115 3.17 -13.23 7.87
CA GLU A 115 2.25 -14.38 7.73
C GLU A 115 2.79 -15.49 6.81
N GLY A 116 3.55 -15.12 5.77
CA GLY A 116 4.19 -16.05 4.85
C GLY A 116 5.69 -16.27 5.08
N TYR A 117 6.28 -15.67 6.12
CA TYR A 117 7.73 -15.57 6.25
C TYR A 117 8.42 -16.93 6.48
N SER A 118 9.54 -17.15 5.79
CA SER A 118 10.32 -18.40 5.79
C SER A 118 9.60 -19.67 5.28
N LEU A 119 8.42 -19.54 4.67
CA LEU A 119 7.72 -20.64 3.99
C LEU A 119 8.13 -20.77 2.52
N ASP A 120 7.84 -21.93 1.89
CA ASP A 120 7.95 -22.07 0.42
C ASP A 120 6.80 -21.34 -0.30
N GLY A 121 6.91 -21.10 -1.61
CA GLY A 121 5.91 -20.31 -2.36
C GLY A 121 4.45 -20.74 -2.17
N PRO A 122 4.12 -22.04 -2.36
CA PRO A 122 2.78 -22.57 -2.07
C PRO A 122 2.32 -22.41 -0.62
N GLN A 123 3.19 -22.68 0.36
CA GLN A 123 2.87 -22.55 1.79
C GLN A 123 2.70 -21.09 2.21
N MET A 124 3.59 -20.21 1.74
CA MET A 124 3.57 -18.76 1.92
C MET A 124 2.24 -18.17 1.41
N ARG A 125 1.86 -18.50 0.17
CA ARG A 125 0.60 -18.03 -0.42
C ARG A 125 -0.59 -18.48 0.43
N LYS A 126 -0.67 -19.78 0.76
CA LYS A 126 -1.75 -20.33 1.59
C LYS A 126 -1.85 -19.66 2.98
N ALA A 127 -0.71 -19.40 3.63
CA ALA A 127 -0.69 -18.77 4.95
C ALA A 127 -1.19 -17.32 4.91
N ILE A 128 -0.87 -16.59 3.84
CA ILE A 128 -1.40 -15.24 3.57
C ILE A 128 -2.91 -15.33 3.24
N ASP A 129 -3.31 -16.25 2.35
CA ASP A 129 -4.72 -16.48 1.96
C ASP A 129 -5.62 -16.74 3.18
N GLU A 130 -5.14 -17.53 4.15
CA GLU A 130 -5.86 -17.84 5.38
C GLU A 130 -5.84 -16.70 6.42
N ALA A 131 -4.93 -15.74 6.28
CA ALA A 131 -4.76 -14.63 7.22
C ALA A 131 -5.54 -13.35 6.86
N ILE A 132 -5.75 -13.06 5.56
CA ILE A 132 -6.38 -11.81 5.09
C ILE A 132 -7.75 -11.54 5.75
N ARG A 133 -7.93 -10.32 6.28
CA ARG A 133 -9.18 -9.80 6.85
C ARG A 133 -9.44 -8.39 6.30
N MET A 134 -10.43 -8.26 5.43
CA MET A 134 -10.85 -6.96 4.88
C MET A 134 -11.99 -6.35 5.71
N ASP A 135 -12.08 -5.02 5.73
CA ASP A 135 -13.36 -4.37 6.06
C ASP A 135 -14.27 -4.36 4.83
N LEU A 136 -15.39 -5.09 4.94
CA LEU A 136 -16.40 -5.22 3.87
C LEU A 136 -17.16 -3.92 3.57
N LYS A 137 -16.89 -2.82 4.28
CA LYS A 137 -17.34 -1.46 3.92
C LYS A 137 -16.42 -0.77 2.91
N GLU A 138 -15.17 -1.19 2.77
CA GLU A 138 -14.16 -0.50 1.94
C GLU A 138 -13.66 -1.38 0.79
N HIS A 139 -13.68 -2.71 0.98
CA HIS A 139 -13.27 -3.69 -0.04
C HIS A 139 -14.27 -4.83 -0.16
N CYS A 140 -14.68 -5.18 -1.39
CA CYS A 140 -15.70 -6.20 -1.65
C CYS A 140 -15.17 -7.55 -2.16
N ASP A 141 -13.96 -7.57 -2.73
CA ASP A 141 -13.26 -8.80 -3.16
C ASP A 141 -11.74 -8.61 -3.11
N TRP A 142 -10.99 -9.72 -3.13
CA TRP A 142 -9.52 -9.73 -3.17
C TRP A 142 -9.00 -10.94 -3.95
N GLY A 143 -7.78 -10.83 -4.50
CA GLY A 143 -7.15 -11.91 -5.24
C GLY A 143 -5.65 -11.69 -5.44
N TRP A 144 -4.99 -12.64 -6.10
CA TRP A 144 -3.59 -12.49 -6.51
C TRP A 144 -3.53 -12.16 -8.01
N ALA A 145 -3.26 -10.90 -8.34
CA ALA A 145 -3.00 -10.51 -9.72
C ALA A 145 -1.59 -10.97 -10.17
N THR A 146 -1.49 -11.47 -11.39
CA THR A 146 -0.22 -11.54 -12.14
C THR A 146 -0.12 -10.38 -13.13
N GLU A 147 1.06 -10.14 -13.70
CA GLU A 147 1.26 -9.16 -14.77
C GLU A 147 0.31 -9.41 -15.96
N GLU A 148 0.08 -10.67 -16.33
CA GLU A 148 -0.87 -11.06 -17.37
C GLU A 148 -2.33 -10.71 -17.01
N ASN A 149 -2.73 -10.83 -15.74
CA ASN A 149 -4.07 -10.39 -15.30
C ASN A 149 -4.24 -8.87 -15.44
N ILE A 150 -3.21 -8.11 -15.05
CA ILE A 150 -3.21 -6.63 -15.15
C ILE A 150 -3.26 -6.18 -16.60
N GLU A 151 -2.51 -6.81 -17.51
CA GLU A 151 -2.55 -6.52 -18.96
C GLU A 151 -3.92 -6.80 -19.60
N ARG A 152 -4.68 -7.75 -19.04
CA ARG A 152 -6.01 -8.16 -19.53
C ARG A 152 -7.18 -7.41 -18.89
N GLY A 153 -6.98 -6.86 -17.69
CA GLY A 153 -8.05 -6.34 -16.83
C GLY A 153 -8.91 -7.45 -16.21
N GLU A 154 -8.26 -8.57 -15.85
CA GLU A 154 -8.87 -9.76 -15.21
C GLU A 154 -8.63 -9.78 -13.69
#